data_AF-A0A9Q3F2Y3-F1
#
_entry.id   AF-A0A9Q3F2Y3-F1
#
_cell.length_a   1.000
_cell.length_b   1.000
_cell.length_c   1.000
_cell.angle_alpha   90.00
_cell.angle_beta   90.00
_cell.angle_gamma   90.00
#
_symmetry.space_group_name_H-M   'P 1'
#
loop_
_entity.id
_entity.type
_entity.pdbx_description
1 polymer ?
#
loop_
_entity_poly.entity_id
_entity_poly.type
_entity_poly.pdbx_seq_one_letter_code
_entity_poly.pdbx_strand_id
1 'polypeptide(L)'
;MEIYRRRNFRFSEWAPGSGTLDSGNTDLEGTESPILRRGCSELHNEFFSAVLKSNAKQKHCGILLQLFQQKYRSPELESQLEGPWLRAYKDKKFFLIDGLLYHREKHTSALTVVDRDQISLILQECHDCPYMGHMSEDRTKGRVASTAWWPKWEQELSQYINTCERFQKASRKHGEKYGLLHHIEEPKHP
;
A
#
# COMPACT_ATOMS: atom_id res chain seq x y z
N MET A 1 -34.43 16.15 -0.94
CA MET A 1 -33.61 15.43 0.05
C MET A 1 -33.83 13.94 -0.14
N GLU A 2 -32.79 13.15 0.07
CA GLU A 2 -32.80 11.69 0.20
C GLU A 2 -33.32 10.83 -0.98
N ILE A 3 -32.44 10.49 -1.93
CA ILE A 3 -32.38 9.13 -2.52
C ILE A 3 -31.02 8.91 -3.20
N TYR A 4 -29.96 8.76 -2.41
CA TYR A 4 -28.78 8.03 -2.86
C TYR A 4 -28.93 6.59 -2.36
N ARG A 5 -29.36 5.71 -3.25
CA ARG A 5 -29.32 4.26 -3.05
C ARG A 5 -27.89 3.88 -2.64
N ARG A 6 -27.72 3.46 -1.39
CA ARG A 6 -26.59 2.63 -0.96
C ARG A 6 -26.55 1.39 -1.85
N ARG A 7 -25.69 1.39 -2.86
CA ARG A 7 -25.15 0.14 -3.39
C ARG A 7 -24.02 -0.24 -2.45
N ASN A 8 -24.34 -1.09 -1.48
CA ASN A 8 -23.35 -1.88 -0.77
C ASN A 8 -22.62 -2.74 -1.82
N PHE A 9 -21.51 -2.24 -2.34
CA PHE A 9 -20.61 -3.06 -3.15
C PHE A 9 -19.78 -3.90 -2.20
N ARG A 10 -20.22 -5.14 -1.99
CA ARG A 10 -19.48 -6.17 -1.28
C ARG A 10 -18.23 -6.49 -2.11
N PHE A 11 -17.05 -6.33 -1.52
CA PHE A 11 -15.75 -6.57 -2.14
C PHE A 11 -15.46 -8.06 -2.46
N SER A 12 -16.45 -8.95 -2.30
CA SER A 12 -16.31 -10.41 -2.39
C SER A 12 -16.65 -11.01 -3.77
N GLU A 13 -16.90 -10.21 -4.81
CA GLU A 13 -17.49 -10.71 -6.07
C GLU A 13 -16.49 -10.98 -7.20
N TRP A 14 -15.17 -10.86 -6.97
CA TRP A 14 -14.15 -11.17 -7.98
C TRP A 14 -13.02 -12.04 -7.38
N ALA A 15 -13.33 -13.31 -7.11
CA ALA A 15 -12.34 -14.36 -6.97
C ALA A 15 -12.70 -15.49 -7.95
N PRO A 16 -11.77 -15.95 -8.82
CA PRO A 16 -12.03 -17.10 -9.69
C PRO A 16 -12.19 -18.35 -8.83
N GLY A 17 -13.29 -19.08 -9.06
CA GLY A 17 -13.62 -20.28 -8.31
C GLY A 17 -12.75 -21.48 -8.67
N SER A 18 -12.43 -22.27 -7.65
CA SER A 18 -12.21 -23.71 -7.77
C SER A 18 -12.38 -24.40 -6.41
N GLY A 19 -13.24 -25.42 -6.37
CA GLY A 19 -13.11 -26.59 -5.49
C GLY A 19 -13.70 -26.52 -4.07
N THR A 20 -14.90 -27.09 -3.94
CA THR A 20 -15.49 -27.78 -2.76
C THR A 20 -14.47 -28.66 -2.00
N LEU A 21 -14.54 -29.01 -0.71
CA LEU A 21 -15.43 -28.87 0.45
C LEU A 21 -14.57 -29.40 1.63
N ASP A 22 -14.51 -28.74 2.79
CA ASP A 22 -14.80 -29.35 4.10
C ASP A 22 -14.90 -28.28 5.20
N SER A 23 -15.71 -28.62 6.18
CA SER A 23 -16.47 -27.83 7.14
C SER A 23 -15.65 -27.35 8.33
N GLY A 24 -15.96 -26.15 8.84
CA GLY A 24 -15.55 -25.74 10.19
C GLY A 24 -15.38 -24.24 10.39
N ASN A 25 -16.49 -23.54 10.65
CA ASN A 25 -16.63 -22.32 11.48
C ASN A 25 -15.36 -21.50 11.79
N THR A 26 -15.23 -20.28 11.29
CA THR A 26 -15.66 -19.03 11.98
C THR A 26 -15.22 -17.80 11.19
N ASP A 27 -16.15 -16.85 11.13
CA ASP A 27 -15.97 -15.40 11.01
C ASP A 27 -15.38 -14.77 9.75
N LEU A 28 -16.25 -13.93 9.17
CA LEU A 28 -16.06 -13.05 8.03
C LEU A 28 -15.07 -11.93 8.39
N GLU A 29 -13.77 -12.13 8.13
CA GLU A 29 -12.85 -11.00 7.95
C GLU A 29 -12.98 -10.48 6.52
N GLY A 30 -13.69 -9.36 6.38
CA GLY A 30 -13.62 -8.53 5.20
C GLY A 30 -12.16 -8.13 4.96
N THR A 31 -11.75 -8.11 3.71
CA THR A 31 -10.44 -7.63 3.26
C THR A 31 -10.24 -6.17 3.68
N GLU A 32 -9.67 -6.01 4.86
CA GLU A 32 -9.23 -4.76 5.45
C GLU A 32 -7.91 -4.31 4.80
N SER A 33 -7.80 -3.01 4.51
CA SER A 33 -6.59 -2.39 3.97
C SER A 33 -5.37 -2.76 4.82
N PRO A 34 -4.15 -2.95 4.26
CA PRO A 34 -3.00 -3.43 5.04
C PRO A 34 -2.53 -2.55 6.21
N ILE A 35 -3.03 -1.31 6.33
CA ILE A 35 -2.87 -0.44 7.52
C ILE A 35 -3.72 -0.95 8.70
N LEU A 36 -4.79 -1.66 8.40
CA LEU A 36 -5.89 -2.01 9.28
C LEU A 36 -5.67 -3.44 9.82
N ARG A 37 -4.61 -3.63 10.61
CA ARG A 37 -4.38 -4.90 11.33
C ARG A 37 -4.13 -4.74 12.83
N ARG A 38 -4.21 -3.52 13.38
CA ARG A 38 -4.10 -3.32 14.82
C ARG A 38 -5.14 -2.33 15.34
N GLY A 39 -5.96 -2.84 16.26
CA GLY A 39 -6.97 -2.10 17.00
C GLY A 39 -6.39 -0.94 17.79
N CYS A 40 -6.40 0.23 17.18
CA CYS A 40 -6.38 1.55 17.80
C CYS A 40 -7.08 2.52 16.84
N SER A 41 -8.41 2.54 16.89
CA SER A 41 -9.26 3.37 16.02
C SER A 41 -8.98 4.87 16.17
N GLU A 42 -8.49 5.33 17.32
CA GLU A 42 -8.20 6.74 17.59
C GLU A 42 -6.94 7.26 16.88
N LEU A 43 -5.83 6.52 16.95
CA LEU A 43 -4.58 6.88 16.24
C LEU A 43 -4.77 6.86 14.70
N HIS A 44 -5.69 6.02 14.22
CA HIS A 44 -6.00 5.89 12.80
C HIS A 44 -6.75 7.09 12.24
N ASN A 45 -7.70 7.64 13.01
CA ASN A 45 -8.46 8.83 12.63
C ASN A 45 -7.58 10.09 12.62
N GLU A 46 -6.69 10.22 13.59
CA GLU A 46 -5.74 11.34 13.65
C GLU A 46 -4.79 11.33 12.44
N PHE A 47 -4.29 10.15 12.06
CA PHE A 47 -3.47 9.99 10.87
C PHE A 47 -4.19 10.44 9.60
N PHE A 48 -5.42 9.95 9.35
CA PHE A 48 -6.17 10.36 8.16
C PHE A 48 -6.55 11.84 8.17
N SER A 49 -6.90 12.40 9.34
CA SER A 49 -7.12 13.84 9.48
C SER A 49 -5.85 14.63 9.13
N ALA A 50 -4.68 14.15 9.56
CA ALA A 50 -3.40 14.76 9.21
C ALA A 50 -3.12 14.65 7.71
N VAL A 51 -3.41 13.51 7.07
CA VAL A 51 -3.26 13.32 5.62
C VAL A 51 -4.18 14.24 4.83
N LEU A 52 -5.44 14.42 5.26
CA LEU A 52 -6.34 15.39 4.63
C LEU A 52 -5.77 16.80 4.70
N LYS A 53 -5.28 17.20 5.88
CA LYS A 53 -4.69 18.53 6.10
C LYS A 53 -3.41 18.74 5.28
N SER A 54 -2.55 17.73 5.17
CA SER A 54 -1.31 17.84 4.36
C SER A 54 -1.62 17.88 2.86
N ASN A 55 -2.51 17.01 2.38
CA ASN A 55 -2.95 16.98 0.98
C ASN A 55 -3.56 18.32 0.55
N ALA A 56 -4.39 18.95 1.39
CA ALA A 56 -4.98 20.25 1.09
C ALA A 56 -3.94 21.39 0.94
N LYS A 57 -2.79 21.28 1.61
CA LYS A 57 -1.72 22.29 1.55
C LYS A 57 -0.77 22.12 0.36
N GLN A 58 -0.66 20.92 -0.18
CA GLN A 58 0.26 20.63 -1.29
C GLN A 58 -0.35 21.02 -2.64
N LYS A 59 0.46 21.65 -3.50
CA LYS A 59 0.03 22.16 -4.82
C LYS A 59 -0.78 21.14 -5.62
N HIS A 60 -0.18 19.98 -5.93
CA HIS A 60 -0.80 19.00 -6.82
C HIS A 60 -1.98 18.27 -6.18
N CYS A 61 -1.91 17.97 -4.88
CA CYS A 61 -3.03 17.36 -4.15
C CYS A 61 -4.20 18.34 -4.07
N GLY A 62 -3.98 19.60 -3.72
CA GLY A 62 -5.02 20.63 -3.70
C GLY A 62 -5.72 20.80 -5.05
N ILE A 63 -4.96 20.82 -6.15
CA ILE A 63 -5.52 20.84 -7.50
C ILE A 63 -6.39 19.61 -7.77
N LEU A 64 -5.92 18.40 -7.42
CA LEU A 64 -6.71 17.17 -7.59
C LEU A 64 -7.99 17.19 -6.76
N LEU A 65 -7.91 17.61 -5.49
CA LEU A 65 -9.08 17.76 -4.62
C LEU A 65 -10.12 18.71 -5.25
N GLN A 66 -9.68 19.86 -5.79
CA GLN A 66 -10.55 20.80 -6.48
C GLN A 66 -11.16 20.19 -7.75
N LEU A 67 -10.35 19.53 -8.58
CA LEU A 67 -10.81 18.87 -9.82
C LEU A 67 -11.89 17.82 -9.54
N PHE A 68 -11.78 17.06 -8.46
CA PHE A 68 -12.78 16.04 -8.09
C PHE A 68 -14.04 16.62 -7.42
N GLN A 69 -13.95 17.80 -6.79
CA GLN A 69 -15.10 18.48 -6.19
C GLN A 69 -15.89 19.30 -7.22
N GLN A 70 -15.26 19.71 -8.32
CA GLN A 70 -15.92 20.49 -9.37
C GLN A 70 -16.86 19.61 -10.20
N LYS A 71 -18.05 20.16 -10.47
CA LYS A 71 -19.06 19.50 -11.31
C LYS A 71 -18.68 19.44 -12.79
N TYR A 72 -17.78 20.34 -13.22
CA TYR A 72 -17.34 20.47 -14.61
C TYR A 72 -15.83 20.38 -14.69
N ARG A 73 -15.34 19.82 -15.80
CA ARG A 73 -13.90 19.72 -16.09
C ARG A 73 -13.30 21.12 -16.26
N SER A 74 -12.19 21.38 -15.58
CA SER A 74 -11.44 22.65 -15.70
C SER A 74 -10.06 22.41 -16.34
N PRO A 75 -9.89 22.69 -17.65
CA PRO A 75 -8.61 22.53 -18.34
C PRO A 75 -7.47 23.40 -17.76
N GLU A 76 -7.83 24.54 -17.17
CA GLU A 76 -6.89 25.44 -16.52
C GLU A 76 -6.23 24.78 -15.30
N LEU A 77 -7.01 24.13 -14.43
CA LEU A 77 -6.48 23.40 -13.29
C LEU A 77 -5.64 22.19 -13.73
N GLU A 78 -6.06 21.49 -14.79
CA GLU A 78 -5.31 20.35 -15.34
C GLU A 78 -3.92 20.76 -15.84
N SER A 79 -3.80 21.97 -16.42
CA SER A 79 -2.52 22.49 -16.92
C SER A 79 -1.49 22.76 -15.83
N GLN A 80 -1.92 22.87 -14.56
CA GLN A 80 -1.05 23.13 -13.42
C GLN A 80 -0.50 21.84 -12.76
N LEU A 81 -1.00 20.67 -13.15
CA LEU A 81 -0.43 19.39 -12.74
C LEU A 81 0.86 19.12 -13.51
N GLU A 82 1.88 18.61 -12.82
CA GLU A 82 3.21 18.41 -13.41
C GLU A 82 3.74 16.99 -13.13
N GLY A 83 4.62 16.54 -14.03
CA GLY A 83 5.38 15.29 -13.88
C GLY A 83 4.51 14.06 -13.58
N PRO A 84 4.80 13.29 -12.51
CA PRO A 84 4.09 12.05 -12.20
C PRO A 84 2.61 12.28 -11.85
N TRP A 85 2.26 13.45 -11.30
CA TRP A 85 0.89 13.80 -10.94
C TRP A 85 0.01 13.97 -12.19
N LEU A 86 0.50 14.71 -13.19
CA LEU A 86 -0.22 14.91 -14.45
C LEU A 86 -0.45 13.58 -15.18
N ARG A 87 0.59 12.75 -15.25
CA ARG A 87 0.50 11.43 -15.91
C ARG A 87 -0.54 10.54 -15.22
N ALA A 88 -0.44 10.38 -13.90
CA ALA A 88 -1.39 9.56 -13.15
C ALA A 88 -2.83 10.11 -13.22
N TYR A 89 -3.01 11.44 -13.27
CA TYR A 89 -4.31 12.04 -13.49
C TYR A 89 -4.88 11.73 -14.88
N LYS A 90 -4.10 11.91 -15.95
CA LYS A 90 -4.51 11.59 -17.32
C LYS A 90 -4.85 10.11 -17.49
N ASP A 91 -4.11 9.24 -16.80
CA ASP A 91 -4.34 7.79 -16.77
C ASP A 91 -5.55 7.39 -15.88
N LYS A 92 -6.27 8.35 -15.29
CA LYS A 92 -7.41 8.14 -14.39
C LYS A 92 -7.07 7.19 -13.23
N LYS A 93 -5.87 7.40 -12.65
CA LYS A 93 -5.40 6.64 -11.49
C LYS A 93 -5.83 7.25 -10.17
N PHE A 94 -6.22 8.52 -10.14
CA PHE A 94 -6.69 9.17 -8.91
C PHE A 94 -8.20 9.11 -8.72
N PHE A 95 -8.63 9.01 -7.47
CA PHE A 95 -10.04 9.07 -7.06
C PHE A 95 -10.16 9.46 -5.58
N LEU A 96 -11.36 9.86 -5.16
CA LEU A 96 -11.65 10.25 -3.78
C LEU A 96 -12.50 9.20 -3.06
N ILE A 97 -12.16 8.95 -1.80
CA ILE A 97 -13.00 8.22 -0.83
C ILE A 97 -12.99 9.04 0.47
N ASP A 98 -14.15 9.43 0.97
CA ASP A 98 -14.29 10.20 2.22
C ASP A 98 -13.39 11.46 2.28
N GLY A 99 -13.18 12.09 1.13
CA GLY A 99 -12.31 13.27 0.98
C GLY A 99 -10.81 12.97 0.90
N LEU A 100 -10.39 11.72 1.15
CA LEU A 100 -9.01 11.26 0.99
C LEU A 100 -8.72 10.94 -0.48
N LEU A 101 -7.53 11.31 -0.93
CA LEU A 101 -7.07 11.07 -2.28
C LEU A 101 -6.39 9.70 -2.36
N TYR A 102 -6.85 8.84 -3.25
CA TYR A 102 -6.29 7.52 -3.51
C TYR A 102 -5.71 7.44 -4.91
N HIS A 103 -4.65 6.64 -5.05
CA HIS A 103 -4.03 6.28 -6.32
C HIS A 103 -4.21 4.78 -6.59
N ARG A 104 -4.72 4.44 -7.76
CA ARG A 104 -4.92 3.07 -8.25
C ARG A 104 -3.73 2.63 -9.10
N GLU A 105 -3.19 1.46 -8.80
CA GLU A 105 -2.19 0.78 -9.63
C GLU A 105 -2.60 -0.69 -9.84
N LYS A 106 -2.79 -1.12 -11.09
CA LYS A 106 -3.25 -2.48 -11.45
C LYS A 106 -4.46 -2.94 -10.62
N HIS A 107 -4.20 -3.71 -9.56
CA HIS A 107 -5.21 -4.32 -8.67
C HIS A 107 -5.18 -3.74 -7.24
N THR A 108 -4.36 -2.74 -6.96
CA THR A 108 -4.24 -2.10 -5.65
C THR A 108 -4.69 -0.65 -5.70
N SER A 109 -5.17 -0.18 -4.55
CA SER A 109 -5.52 1.21 -4.30
C SER A 109 -4.77 1.65 -3.05
N ALA A 110 -4.04 2.75 -3.15
CA ALA A 110 -3.13 3.22 -2.12
C ALA A 110 -3.44 4.67 -1.76
N LEU A 111 -3.35 5.01 -0.47
CA LEU A 111 -3.60 6.35 0.01
C LEU A 111 -2.52 7.32 -0.48
N THR A 112 -2.91 8.45 -1.05
CA THR A 112 -1.95 9.46 -1.49
C THR A 112 -1.43 10.24 -0.30
N VAL A 113 -0.12 10.19 -0.11
CA VAL A 113 0.59 10.86 0.99
C VAL A 113 1.71 11.72 0.41
N VAL A 114 1.94 12.88 1.01
CA VAL A 114 2.86 13.90 0.48
C VAL A 114 3.72 14.55 1.54
N ASP A 115 3.34 14.40 2.81
CA ASP A 115 4.08 14.92 3.95
C ASP A 115 5.20 13.95 4.34
N ARG A 116 6.38 14.49 4.68
CA ARG A 116 7.55 13.68 4.97
C ARG A 116 7.41 12.88 6.25
N ASP A 117 6.75 13.41 7.27
CA ASP A 117 6.56 12.69 8.54
C ASP A 117 5.59 11.53 8.33
N GLN A 118 4.54 11.74 7.52
CA GLN A 118 3.59 10.70 7.15
C GLN A 118 4.24 9.59 6.29
N ILE A 119 5.11 9.96 5.35
CA ILE A 119 5.88 9.00 4.54
C ILE A 119 6.80 8.16 5.44
N SER A 120 7.56 8.81 6.33
CA SER A 120 8.45 8.13 7.28
C SER A 120 7.70 7.15 8.17
N LEU A 121 6.53 7.54 8.68
CA LEU A 121 5.67 6.66 9.48
C LEU A 121 5.22 5.43 8.69
N ILE A 122 4.77 5.61 7.44
CA ILE A 122 4.38 4.49 6.57
C ILE A 122 5.55 3.54 6.31
N LEU A 123 6.74 4.08 6.02
CA LEU A 123 7.94 3.28 5.78
C LEU A 123 8.30 2.46 7.02
N GLN A 124 8.27 3.08 8.21
CA GLN A 124 8.52 2.41 9.48
C GLN A 124 7.50 1.30 9.74
N GLU A 125 6.20 1.58 9.65
CA GLU A 125 5.14 0.59 9.90
C GLU A 125 5.18 -0.58 8.91
N CYS A 126 5.44 -0.31 7.63
CA CYS A 126 5.52 -1.36 6.61
C CYS A 126 6.77 -2.25 6.78
N HIS A 127 7.88 -1.67 7.25
CA HIS A 127 9.18 -2.33 7.35
C HIS A 127 9.42 -3.01 8.72
N ASP A 128 9.12 -2.34 9.84
CA ASP A 128 9.58 -2.73 11.18
C ASP A 128 8.70 -3.78 11.87
N CYS A 129 7.65 -4.26 11.20
CA CYS A 129 6.68 -5.21 11.75
C CYS A 129 7.38 -6.49 12.29
N PRO A 130 7.47 -6.67 13.62
CA PRO A 130 8.38 -7.65 14.24
C PRO A 130 7.87 -9.10 14.16
N TYR A 131 6.60 -9.32 13.81
CA TYR A 131 5.96 -10.64 13.74
C TYR A 131 6.18 -11.34 12.40
N MET A 132 6.89 -10.70 11.46
CA MET A 132 7.19 -11.29 10.17
C MET A 132 8.53 -12.00 10.23
N GLY A 133 8.49 -13.31 10.47
CA GLY A 133 9.67 -14.18 10.55
C GLY A 133 10.59 -14.19 9.31
N HIS A 134 10.21 -13.52 8.21
CA HIS A 134 11.03 -13.34 7.01
C HIS A 134 10.84 -11.95 6.40
N MET A 135 11.80 -11.05 6.62
CA MET A 135 11.85 -9.70 6.03
C MET A 135 12.45 -9.75 4.62
N SER A 136 11.61 -9.87 3.58
CA SER A 136 12.07 -9.71 2.19
C SER A 136 11.68 -8.34 1.64
N GLU A 137 12.57 -7.74 0.83
CA GLU A 137 12.35 -6.42 0.20
C GLU A 137 11.02 -6.38 -0.56
N ASP A 138 10.70 -7.47 -1.27
CA ASP A 138 9.47 -7.60 -2.07
C ASP A 138 8.20 -7.57 -1.22
N ARG A 139 8.23 -8.12 0.00
CA ARG A 139 7.08 -8.05 0.92
C ARG A 139 6.86 -6.61 1.39
N THR A 140 7.93 -5.91 1.74
CA THR A 140 7.85 -4.50 2.14
C THR A 140 7.35 -3.63 0.98
N LYS A 141 7.84 -3.86 -0.23
CA LYS A 141 7.34 -3.19 -1.46
C LYS A 141 5.85 -3.43 -1.67
N GLY A 142 5.39 -4.69 -1.59
CA GLY A 142 3.98 -5.04 -1.76
C GLY A 142 3.08 -4.37 -0.71
N ARG A 143 3.55 -4.21 0.53
CA ARG A 143 2.84 -3.50 1.59
C ARG A 143 2.71 -2.02 1.32
N VAL A 144 3.81 -1.35 0.98
CA VAL A 144 3.76 0.07 0.64
C VAL A 144 2.86 0.29 -0.57
N ALA A 145 3.01 -0.52 -1.63
CA ALA A 145 2.18 -0.45 -2.85
C ALA A 145 0.67 -0.64 -2.63
N SER A 146 0.26 -1.31 -1.56
CA SER A 146 -1.14 -1.52 -1.18
C SER A 146 -1.63 -0.55 -0.10
N THR A 147 -0.71 0.22 0.49
CA THR A 147 -0.96 1.11 1.63
C THR A 147 -0.99 2.56 1.20
N ALA A 148 0.09 3.03 0.57
CA ALA A 148 0.27 4.43 0.27
C ALA A 148 1.04 4.66 -1.04
N TRP A 149 0.79 5.81 -1.63
CA TRP A 149 1.39 6.25 -2.88
C TRP A 149 1.92 7.66 -2.76
N TRP A 150 3.12 7.87 -3.28
CA TRP A 150 3.71 9.17 -3.55
C TRP A 150 4.65 9.07 -4.76
N PRO A 151 5.00 10.20 -5.40
CA PRO A 151 5.98 10.19 -6.46
C PRO A 151 7.30 9.52 -6.01
N LYS A 152 7.77 8.54 -6.80
CA LYS A 152 9.03 7.82 -6.55
C LYS A 152 9.07 7.02 -5.24
N TRP A 153 7.92 6.60 -4.71
CA TRP A 153 7.85 5.82 -3.47
C TRP A 153 8.73 4.56 -3.46
N GLU A 154 8.85 3.87 -4.60
CA GLU A 154 9.72 2.68 -4.71
C GLU A 154 11.20 3.01 -4.48
N GLN A 155 11.66 4.14 -5.01
CA GLN A 155 13.06 4.58 -4.86
C GLN A 155 13.34 4.99 -3.42
N GLU A 156 12.42 5.76 -2.81
CA GLU A 156 12.55 6.17 -1.40
C GLU A 156 12.49 4.97 -0.45
N LEU A 157 11.63 3.98 -0.73
CA LEU A 157 11.58 2.74 0.02
C LEU A 157 12.89 1.95 -0.09
N SER A 158 13.43 1.77 -1.30
CA SER A 158 14.72 1.07 -1.45
C SER A 158 15.85 1.81 -0.73
N GLN A 159 15.86 3.13 -0.72
CA GLN A 159 16.81 3.92 0.08
C GLN A 159 16.63 3.69 1.58
N TYR A 160 15.39 3.68 2.07
CA TYR A 160 15.07 3.40 3.47
C TYR A 160 15.49 2.00 3.92
N ILE A 161 15.21 0.98 3.10
CA ILE A 161 15.63 -0.40 3.40
C ILE A 161 17.15 -0.49 3.44
N ASN A 162 17.84 0.22 2.54
CA ASN A 162 19.30 0.24 2.49
C ASN A 162 19.94 0.93 3.70
N THR A 163 19.23 1.76 4.48
CA THR A 163 19.77 2.31 5.74
C THR A 163 19.56 1.36 6.93
N CYS A 164 18.76 0.30 6.80
CA CYS A 164 18.47 -0.62 7.88
C CYS A 164 19.53 -1.72 8.04
N GLU A 165 20.36 -1.64 9.09
CA GLU A 165 21.36 -2.67 9.39
C GLU A 165 20.76 -4.07 9.60
N ARG A 166 19.58 -4.16 10.22
CA ARG A 166 18.89 -5.44 10.47
C ARG A 166 18.57 -6.13 9.16
N PHE A 167 18.05 -5.38 8.19
CA PHE A 167 17.73 -5.88 6.86
C PHE A 167 18.99 -6.30 6.11
N GLN A 168 20.04 -5.47 6.13
CA GLN A 168 21.32 -5.78 5.49
C GLN A 168 21.95 -7.08 6.04
N LYS A 169 21.96 -7.25 7.36
CA LYS A 169 22.48 -8.46 8.04
C LYS A 169 21.68 -9.70 7.65
N ALA A 170 20.35 -9.60 7.58
CA ALA A 170 19.49 -10.71 7.16
C ALA A 170 19.69 -11.07 5.68
N SER A 171 19.81 -10.10 4.78
CA SER A 171 20.03 -10.32 3.35
C SER A 171 21.36 -11.03 3.07
N ARG A 172 22.45 -10.61 3.74
CA ARG A 172 23.78 -11.25 3.59
C ARG A 172 23.76 -12.74 3.94
N LYS A 173 23.01 -13.13 4.98
CA LYS A 173 22.85 -14.55 5.37
C LYS A 173 22.13 -15.40 4.33
N HIS A 174 21.29 -14.81 3.48
CA HIS A 174 20.61 -15.53 2.38
C HIS A 174 21.46 -15.57 1.10
N GLY A 175 22.45 -14.68 0.96
CA GLY A 175 23.38 -14.64 -0.18
C GLY A 175 24.57 -15.60 -0.05
N GLU A 176 24.85 -16.08 1.16
CA GLU A 176 25.74 -17.23 1.36
C GLU A 176 25.01 -18.47 0.83
N LYS A 177 25.36 -18.81 -0.41
CA LYS A 177 25.02 -20.05 -1.10
C LYS A 177 24.84 -21.16 -0.08
N TYR A 178 23.68 -21.81 -0.07
CA TYR A 178 23.50 -23.11 0.56
C TYR A 178 24.77 -23.92 0.28
N GLY A 179 25.53 -24.19 1.34
CA GLY A 179 26.71 -25.02 1.26
C GLY A 179 26.34 -26.29 0.51
N LEU A 180 27.22 -26.73 -0.38
CA LEU A 180 27.08 -27.93 -1.21
C LEU A 180 26.21 -28.98 -0.51
N LEU A 181 25.21 -29.52 -1.20
CA LEU A 181 24.61 -30.81 -0.82
C LEU A 181 25.79 -31.76 -0.55
N HIS A 182 26.03 -32.09 0.72
CA HIS A 182 27.01 -33.10 1.06
C HIS A 182 26.44 -34.42 0.52
N HIS A 183 27.06 -34.98 -0.51
CA HIS A 183 26.74 -36.31 -0.99
C HIS A 183 27.04 -37.29 0.16
N ILE A 184 25.99 -37.92 0.68
CA ILE A 184 26.12 -38.97 1.69
C ILE A 184 26.48 -40.24 0.90
N GLU A 185 27.63 -40.85 1.18
CA GLU A 185 27.95 -42.15 0.59
C GLU A 185 27.07 -43.24 1.22
N GLU A 186 26.45 -44.04 0.36
CA GLU A 186 25.59 -45.15 0.79
C GLU A 186 26.39 -46.19 1.60
N PRO A 187 25.92 -46.60 2.78
CA PRO A 187 26.63 -47.58 3.59
C PRO A 187 26.65 -48.94 2.87
N LYS A 188 27.86 -49.45 2.63
CA LYS A 188 28.04 -50.83 2.14
C LYS A 188 27.72 -51.79 3.28
N HIS A 189 26.58 -52.48 3.18
CA HIS A 189 26.22 -53.57 4.07
C HIS A 189 27.17 -54.78 3.85
N PRO A 190 27.41 -55.59 4.91
CA PRO A 190 28.21 -56.83 4.84
C PRO A 190 27.48 -57.97 4.10
#